data_AF-A0A1I5YS05-F1
#
_entry.id   AF-A0A1I5YS05-F1
#
_cell.length_a   1.000
_cell.length_b   1.000
_cell.length_c   1.000
_cell.angle_alpha   90.00
_cell.angle_beta   90.00
_cell.angle_gamma   90.00
#
_symmetry.space_group_name_H-M   'P 1'
#
loop_
_entity.id
_entity.type
_entity.pdbx_description
1 polymer ?
#
loop_
_entity_poly.entity_id
_entity_poly.type
_entity_poly.pdbx_seq_one_letter_code
_entity_poly.pdbx_strand_id
1 'polypeptide(L)' 'MNYEEFKDKVVEDVRRELETRTGKSYDVQAHTVEKMNENYYAITVKPEDGLIGVNLNVEELYKAHKDGHSYDSIVDRQY' A
#
# COMPACT_ATOMS: atom_id res chain seq x y z
N MET A 1 16.51 -1.47 2.66
CA MET A 1 15.49 -0.44 2.94
C MET A 1 15.03 -0.62 4.37
N ASN A 2 15.02 0.43 5.18
CA ASN A 2 14.43 0.36 6.52
C ASN A 2 12.89 0.49 6.44
N TYR A 3 12.18 0.33 7.56
CA TYR A 3 10.70 0.34 7.57
C TYR A 3 10.12 1.72 7.25
N GLU A 4 10.79 2.80 7.66
CA GLU A 4 10.34 4.17 7.38
C GLU A 4 10.47 4.49 5.89
N GLU A 5 11.62 4.19 5.28
CA GLU A 5 11.83 4.28 3.84
C GLU A 5 10.83 3.41 3.05
N PHE A 6 10.46 2.25 3.60
CA PHE A 6 9.45 1.36 3.02
C PHE A 6 8.06 1.98 2.99
N LYS A 7 7.65 2.60 4.10
CA LYS A 7 6.36 3.27 4.20
C LYS A 7 6.22 4.41 3.20
N ASP A 8 7.23 5.27 3.07
CA ASP A 8 7.15 6.41 2.15
C ASP A 8 7.13 5.94 0.69
N LYS A 9 8.03 5.02 0.32
CA LYS A 9 8.10 4.53 -1.06
C LYS A 9 6.88 3.74 -1.50
N VAL A 10 6.35 2.84 -0.65
CA VAL A 10 5.22 1.99 -1.03
C VAL A 10 3.96 2.80 -1.31
N VAL A 11 3.79 3.94 -0.66
CA VAL A 11 2.66 4.86 -0.93
C VAL A 11 2.76 5.44 -2.34
N GLU A 12 3.92 6.00 -2.69
CA GLU A 12 4.13 6.63 -4.00
C GLU A 12 4.17 5.60 -5.13
N ASP A 13 4.85 4.48 -4.95
CA ASP A 13 4.99 3.46 -5.97
C ASP A 13 3.67 2.73 -6.24
N VAL A 14 2.88 2.39 -5.20
CA VAL A 14 1.54 1.81 -5.39
C VAL A 14 0.61 2.78 -6.11
N ARG A 15 0.64 4.07 -5.74
CA ARG A 15 -0.12 5.09 -6.46
C ARG A 15 0.26 5.12 -7.93
N ARG A 16 1.56 5.26 -8.21
CA ARG A 16 2.09 5.41 -9.57
C ARG A 16 1.80 4.18 -10.44
N GLU A 17 1.95 2.97 -9.89
CA GLU A 17 1.66 1.73 -10.60
C GLU A 17 0.18 1.61 -10.94
N LEU A 18 -0.73 1.96 -10.01
CA LEU A 18 -2.17 1.93 -10.26
C LEU A 18 -2.61 2.99 -11.27
N GLU A 19 -2.05 4.20 -11.19
CA GLU A 19 -2.28 5.27 -12.16
C GLU A 19 -1.77 4.87 -13.55
N THR A 20 -0.58 4.27 -13.63
CA THR A 20 0.02 3.81 -14.90
C THR A 20 -0.77 2.65 -15.52
N ARG A 21 -1.21 1.68 -14.71
CA ARG A 21 -1.93 0.49 -15.18
C ARG A 21 -3.36 0.77 -15.62
N THR A 22 -4.07 1.64 -14.91
CA THR A 22 -5.50 1.88 -15.15
C THR A 22 -5.78 3.20 -15.87
N GLY A 23 -4.79 4.10 -15.95
CA GLY A 23 -4.96 5.44 -16.51
C GLY A 23 -5.86 6.35 -15.69
N LYS A 24 -6.14 6.01 -14.42
CA LYS A 24 -7.01 6.76 -13.51
C LYS A 24 -6.21 7.26 -12.31
N SER A 25 -6.59 8.42 -11.78
CA SER A 25 -6.03 8.94 -10.54
C SER A 25 -6.46 8.14 -9.31
N TYR A 26 -5.54 7.95 -8.37
CA TYR A 26 -5.81 7.33 -7.08
C TYR A 26 -5.41 8.24 -5.94
N ASP A 27 -6.27 8.31 -4.93
CA ASP A 27 -5.96 8.85 -3.61
C ASP A 27 -5.37 7.73 -2.75
N VAL A 28 -4.12 7.89 -2.32
CA VAL A 28 -3.44 6.95 -1.44
C VAL A 28 -3.13 7.65 -0.13
N GLN A 29 -3.71 7.15 0.96
CA GLN A 29 -3.57 7.72 2.29
C GLN A 29 -2.97 6.71 3.25
N ALA A 30 -1.84 7.08 3.85
CA ALA A 30 -1.20 6.29 4.88
C ALA A 30 -1.70 6.70 6.26
N HIS A 31 -2.20 5.76 7.05
CA HIS A 31 -2.69 6.00 8.40
C HIS A 31 -2.51 4.77 9.29
N THR A 32 -2.47 5.00 10.60
CA THR A 32 -2.54 3.91 11.56
C THR A 32 -4.01 3.49 11.69
N VAL A 33 -4.29 2.23 11.41
CA VAL A 33 -5.60 1.65 11.67
C VAL A 33 -5.61 1.15 13.10
N GLU A 34 -6.45 1.75 13.91
CA GLU A 34 -6.68 1.34 15.29
C GLU A 34 -7.88 0.38 15.33
N LYS A 35 -7.63 -0.90 15.63
CA LYS A 35 -8.70 -1.86 15.96
C LYS A 35 -8.63 -2.18 17.45
N MET A 36 -9.78 -2.56 18.02
CA MET A 36 -9.90 -2.93 19.44
C MET A 36 -8.88 -3.99 19.91
N ASN A 37 -8.36 -4.81 18.99
CA ASN A 37 -7.43 -5.89 19.29
C ASN A 37 -5.99 -5.64 18.81
N GLU A 38 -5.78 -4.70 17.88
CA GLU A 38 -4.45 -4.44 17.28
C GLU A 38 -4.42 -3.10 16.54
N ASN A 39 -3.30 -2.39 16.65
CA ASN A 39 -3.02 -1.18 15.88
C ASN A 39 -1.96 -1.52 14.83
N TYR A 40 -2.23 -1.25 13.56
CA TYR A 40 -1.28 -1.51 12.48
C TYR A 40 -1.18 -0.32 11.53
N TYR A 41 -0.03 -0.17 10.88
CA TYR A 41 0.13 0.88 9.86
C TYR A 41 -0.40 0.39 8.51
N ALA A 42 -1.31 1.14 7.92
CA ALA A 42 -1.95 0.79 6.67
C ALA A 42 -1.91 1.93 5.64
N ILE A 43 -2.04 1.57 4.37
CA ILE A 43 -2.32 2.50 3.28
C ILE A 43 -3.69 2.16 2.73
N THR A 44 -4.56 3.15 2.61
CA THR A 44 -5.81 3.02 1.86
C THR A 44 -5.61 3.61 0.48
N VAL A 45 -5.89 2.80 -0.53
CA VAL A 45 -5.86 3.22 -1.93
C VAL A 45 -7.29 3.30 -2.44
N LYS A 46 -7.69 4.46 -2.94
CA LYS A 46 -9.03 4.71 -3.46
C LYS A 46 -8.96 5.38 -4.83
N PRO A 47 -9.63 4.85 -5.87
CA PRO A 47 -9.77 5.58 -7.13
C PRO A 47 -10.60 6.84 -6.91
N GLU A 48 -10.22 7.97 -7.51
CA GLU A 48 -10.98 9.23 -7.35
C GLU A 48 -12.45 9.10 -7.81
N ASP A 49 -12.66 8.32 -8.86
CA ASP A 49 -13.96 8.01 -9.46
C ASP A 49 -14.66 6.80 -8.80
N GLY A 50 -14.03 6.17 -7.80
CA GLY A 50 -14.44 4.90 -7.22
C GLY A 50 -15.01 5.00 -5.80
N LEU A 51 -15.99 4.15 -5.52
CA LEU A 51 -16.58 4.01 -4.18
C LEU A 51 -15.79 3.04 -3.28
N ILE A 52 -15.00 2.12 -3.86
CA ILE A 52 -14.30 1.07 -3.14
C ILE A 52 -12.82 1.46 -2.98
N GLY A 53 -12.38 1.60 -1.73
CA GLY A 53 -10.97 1.74 -1.37
C GLY A 53 -10.44 0.43 -0.78
N VAL A 54 -9.23 0.04 -1.17
CA VAL A 54 -8.53 -1.14 -0.65
C VAL A 54 -7.58 -0.69 0.45
N ASN A 55 -7.64 -1.33 1.61
CA ASN A 55 -6.70 -1.08 2.70
C ASN A 55 -5.62 -2.16 2.68
N LEU A 56 -4.37 -1.73 2.73
CA LEU A 56 -3.19 -2.58 2.66
C LEU A 56 -2.39 -2.41 3.94
N ASN A 57 -2.12 -3.53 4.60
CA ASN A 57 -1.31 -3.55 5.80
C ASN A 57 0.18 -3.45 5.44
N VAL A 58 0.78 -2.29 5.72
CA VAL A 58 2.19 -2.02 5.36
C VAL A 58 3.15 -2.89 6.15
N GLU A 59 2.79 -3.29 7.36
CA GLU A 59 3.61 -4.21 8.16
C GLU A 59 3.65 -5.60 7.54
N GLU A 60 2.53 -6.09 6.99
CA GLU A 60 2.50 -7.35 6.26
C GLU A 60 3.26 -7.27 4.93
N LEU A 61 3.12 -6.16 4.19
CA LEU A 61 3.91 -5.92 2.97
C LEU A 61 5.42 -5.90 3.29
N TYR A 62 5.83 -5.26 4.38
CA TYR A 62 7.24 -5.23 4.78
C TYR A 62 7.74 -6.58 5.29
N LYS A 63 6.90 -7.35 6.01
CA LYS A 63 7.20 -8.73 6.38
C LYS A 63 7.40 -9.59 5.14
N ALA A 64 6.51 -9.52 4.15
CA ALA A 64 6.66 -10.23 2.88
C ALA A 64 7.97 -9.84 2.16
N HIS A 65 8.34 -8.57 2.17
CA HIS A 65 9.61 -8.11 1.61
C HIS A 65 10.82 -8.74 2.31
N LYS A 66 10.77 -8.86 3.64
CA LYS A 66 11.81 -9.53 4.44
C LYS A 66 11.84 -11.05 4.25
N ASP A 67 10.69 -11.66 3.97
CA ASP A 67 10.55 -13.10 3.73
C ASP A 67 11.09 -13.53 2.35
N GLY A 68 11.54 -12.57 1.54
CA GLY A 68 12.16 -12.81 0.23
C GLY A 68 11.27 -12.45 -0.96
N HIS A 69 10.09 -11.87 -0.74
CA HIS A 69 9.29 -11.33 -1.84
C HIS A 69 9.92 -10.04 -2.39
N SER A 70 10.07 -9.99 -3.71
CA SER A 70 10.50 -8.80 -4.43
C SER A 70 9.52 -7.64 -4.21
N TYR A 71 10.07 -6.45 -3.97
CA TYR A 71 9.31 -5.22 -3.78
C TYR A 71 8.32 -4.97 -4.92
N ASP A 72 8.77 -5.18 -6.16
CA ASP A 72 7.97 -5.08 -7.38
C ASP A 72 6.72 -5.97 -7.33
N SER A 73 6.87 -7.22 -6.87
CA SER A 73 5.76 -8.16 -6.71
C SER A 73 4.80 -7.77 -5.59
N ILE A 74 5.26 -7.02 -4.59
CA ILE A 74 4.41 -6.54 -3.48
C ILE A 74 3.55 -5.38 -3.96
N VAL A 75 4.11 -4.51 -4.81
CA VAL A 75 3.39 -3.40 -5.43
C VAL A 75 2.43 -3.89 -6.53
N ASP A 76 2.82 -4.91 -7.30
CA ASP A 76 2.01 -5.45 -8.40
C ASP A 76 0.82 -6.32 -7.96
N ARG A 77 0.96 -7.06 -6.84
CA ARG A 77 -0.01 -8.07 -6.35
C ARG A 77 -1.27 -7.49 -5.69
N GLN A 78 -1.74 -6.35 -6.18
CA GLN A 78 -2.96 -5.67 -5.73
C GLN A 78 -4.26 -6.28 -6.29
N TYR A 79 -4.32 -7.61 -6.42
CA TYR A 79 -5.49 -8.37 -6.88
C TYR A 79 -5.61 -9.74 -6.20
#